data_AF-A0A7W6SRB9-F1
#
_entry.id   AF-A0A7W6SRB9-F1
#
_cell.length_a   1.000
_cell.length_b   1.000
_cell.length_c   1.000
_cell.angle_alpha   90.00
_cell.angle_beta   90.00
_cell.angle_gamma   90.00
#
_symmetry.space_group_name_H-M   'P 1'
#
loop_
_entity.id
_entity.type
_entity.pdbx_description
1 polymer ?
#
loop_
_entity_poly.entity_id
_entity_poly.type
_entity_poly.pdbx_seq_one_letter_code
_entity_poly.pdbx_strand_id
1 'polypeptide(L)'
;MTTARRGTKVPARWRLLVCALTLLAGCSQEPLTADPDVDMPAPKQSSFSQFRTTRAHGAKAPLRLDIEARVPAELSDVLAFYRRELGKRGWQEKPDDAVIAADRVQLVFASPKGPATLKLGRAKGETIVSLAQRNPEAAAKADFLPTPGQARLIFGYLRPDVASLVINNQTIEIAGGENHPQVLDLPPGTYSYELRVSGLLVRTDTVTVASGEAWSLNDDKKPSQVY
;
A
#
# COMPACT_ATOMS: atom_id res chain seq x y z
N MET A 1 80.34 42.45 -4.02
CA MET A 1 80.05 41.20 -3.28
C MET A 1 78.65 40.73 -3.63
N THR A 2 78.61 39.60 -4.35
CA THR A 2 77.49 38.68 -4.61
C THR A 2 76.82 38.26 -3.28
N THR A 3 75.51 37.98 -3.18
CA THR A 3 74.76 36.91 -3.86
C THR A 3 73.23 37.13 -3.81
N ALA A 4 72.56 36.75 -4.90
CA ALA A 4 71.12 36.55 -5.01
C ALA A 4 70.71 35.17 -4.45
N ARG A 5 69.53 35.06 -3.81
CA ARG A 5 68.96 33.77 -3.38
C ARG A 5 67.80 33.36 -4.29
N ARG A 6 67.99 32.20 -4.93
CA ARG A 6 67.14 31.54 -5.93
C ARG A 6 65.78 31.10 -5.37
N GLY A 7 64.75 31.29 -6.19
CA GLY A 7 63.45 30.64 -6.04
C GLY A 7 63.52 29.13 -6.28
N THR A 8 62.73 28.41 -5.49
CA THR A 8 62.51 26.97 -5.63
C THR A 8 61.46 26.70 -6.71
N LYS A 9 61.91 26.14 -7.84
CA LYS A 9 61.06 25.54 -8.86
C LYS A 9 60.50 24.21 -8.33
N VAL A 10 59.18 24.14 -8.16
CA VAL A 10 58.48 22.87 -7.92
C VAL A 10 58.34 22.16 -9.27
N PRO A 11 58.75 20.88 -9.40
CA PRO A 11 58.69 20.16 -10.67
C PRO A 11 57.25 19.88 -11.10
N ALA A 12 56.92 20.31 -12.31
CA ALA A 12 55.60 20.29 -12.94
C ALA A 12 55.13 18.91 -13.45
N ARG A 13 55.37 17.82 -12.72
CA ARG A 13 55.08 16.46 -13.18
C ARG A 13 54.13 15.63 -12.31
N TRP A 14 53.48 16.25 -11.32
CA TRP A 14 52.60 15.53 -10.38
C TRP A 14 51.29 16.28 -10.04
N ARG A 15 50.73 17.01 -11.02
CA ARG A 15 49.42 17.69 -10.88
C ARG A 15 48.37 17.26 -11.91
N LEU A 16 48.45 16.02 -12.42
CA LEU A 16 47.50 15.51 -13.43
C LEU A 16 46.82 14.18 -13.06
N LEU A 17 46.69 13.84 -11.78
CA LEU A 17 46.06 12.57 -11.36
C LEU A 17 44.98 12.71 -10.27
N VAL A 18 44.44 13.91 -10.02
CA VAL A 18 43.39 14.11 -9.00
C VAL A 18 42.05 14.66 -9.56
N CYS A 19 41.95 14.98 -10.85
CA CYS A 19 40.68 15.52 -11.42
C CYS A 19 39.94 14.57 -12.37
N ALA A 20 40.32 13.29 -12.47
CA ALA A 20 39.71 12.35 -13.42
C ALA A 20 38.85 11.24 -12.78
N LEU A 21 38.61 11.27 -11.47
CA LEU A 21 37.94 10.16 -10.75
C LEU A 21 36.63 10.53 -10.03
N THR A 22 35.90 11.55 -10.48
CA THR A 22 34.60 11.94 -9.88
C THR A 22 33.44 12.04 -10.88
N LEU A 23 33.52 11.40 -12.05
CA LEU A 23 32.48 11.47 -13.10
C LEU A 23 31.70 10.16 -13.32
N LEU A 24 31.58 9.32 -12.28
CA LEU A 24 30.73 8.13 -12.29
C LEU A 24 29.78 8.13 -11.09
N ALA A 25 28.83 9.06 -11.04
CA ALA A 25 27.61 8.90 -10.25
C ALA A 25 26.60 9.98 -10.62
N GLY A 26 25.78 9.69 -11.61
CA GLY A 26 24.70 10.58 -12.01
C GLY A 26 24.09 10.12 -13.31
N CYS A 27 23.71 8.85 -13.40
CA CYS A 27 22.69 8.48 -14.37
C CYS A 27 21.46 9.29 -13.95
N SER A 28 21.23 10.43 -14.61
CA SER A 28 20.03 11.24 -14.40
C SER A 28 18.87 10.36 -14.86
N GLN A 29 18.29 9.60 -13.93
CA GLN A 29 17.11 8.81 -14.22
C GLN A 29 16.05 9.80 -14.72
N GLU A 30 15.43 9.49 -15.87
CA GLU A 30 14.33 10.29 -16.37
C GLU A 30 13.29 10.46 -15.26
N PRO A 31 12.77 11.68 -15.05
CA PRO A 31 11.83 11.92 -13.98
C PRO A 31 10.61 11.01 -14.14
N LEU A 32 10.17 10.41 -13.02
CA LEU A 32 8.98 9.58 -13.01
C LEU A 32 7.77 10.40 -13.47
N THR A 33 7.00 9.87 -14.42
CA THR A 33 5.81 10.54 -14.99
C THR A 33 4.56 9.68 -14.82
N ALA A 34 3.40 10.32 -14.75
CA ALA A 34 2.11 9.66 -14.64
C ALA A 34 1.30 9.90 -15.91
N ASP A 35 0.27 9.09 -16.12
CA ASP A 35 -0.82 9.44 -17.03
C ASP A 35 -1.63 10.60 -16.41
N PRO A 36 -1.81 11.75 -17.09
CA PRO A 36 -2.56 12.88 -16.54
C PRO A 36 -4.05 12.58 -16.34
N ASP A 37 -4.62 11.64 -17.10
CA ASP A 37 -6.07 11.39 -17.13
C ASP A 37 -6.51 10.34 -16.10
N VAL A 38 -5.58 9.81 -15.31
CA VAL A 38 -5.86 8.79 -14.30
C VAL A 38 -5.88 9.40 -12.89
N ASP A 39 -7.01 9.23 -12.20
CA ASP A 39 -7.24 9.69 -10.81
C ASP A 39 -6.21 9.14 -9.82
N MET A 40 -5.75 7.92 -10.01
CA MET A 40 -4.84 7.22 -9.11
C MET A 40 -3.54 6.90 -9.87
N PRO A 41 -2.48 7.71 -9.70
CA PRO A 41 -1.31 7.63 -10.56
C PRO A 41 -0.42 6.44 -10.22
N ALA A 42 0.08 5.76 -11.25
CA ALA A 42 1.24 4.88 -11.18
C ALA A 42 2.36 5.45 -12.06
N PRO A 43 3.65 5.37 -11.66
CA PRO A 43 4.75 5.77 -12.52
C PRO A 43 4.75 4.98 -13.83
N LYS A 44 4.83 5.66 -14.99
CA LYS A 44 4.93 5.01 -16.31
C LYS A 44 6.15 4.11 -16.42
N GLN A 45 7.22 4.45 -15.71
CA GLN A 45 8.46 3.68 -15.64
C GLN A 45 8.38 2.47 -14.68
N SER A 46 7.20 2.12 -14.16
CA SER A 46 7.03 0.93 -13.34
C SER A 46 7.36 -0.33 -14.14
N SER A 47 8.10 -1.26 -13.56
CA SER A 47 8.29 -2.61 -14.12
C SER A 47 7.02 -3.46 -14.01
N PHE A 48 6.12 -3.07 -13.10
CA PHE A 48 4.82 -3.68 -12.88
C PHE A 48 3.86 -2.66 -12.26
N SER A 49 2.62 -2.66 -12.71
CA SER A 49 1.51 -2.00 -12.04
C SER A 49 0.24 -2.82 -12.14
N GLN A 50 -0.53 -2.86 -11.08
CA GLN A 50 -1.84 -3.49 -11.03
C GLN A 50 -2.82 -2.61 -10.29
N PHE A 51 -3.99 -2.44 -10.89
CA PHE A 51 -5.10 -1.69 -10.33
C PHE A 51 -6.15 -2.67 -9.81
N ARG A 52 -6.59 -2.46 -8.57
CA ARG A 52 -7.65 -3.24 -7.94
C ARG A 52 -8.81 -2.31 -7.60
N THR A 53 -10.02 -2.82 -7.74
CA THR A 53 -11.23 -2.07 -7.43
C THR A 53 -12.20 -3.00 -6.74
N THR A 54 -12.65 -2.59 -5.57
CA THR A 54 -13.64 -3.33 -4.79
C THR A 54 -14.99 -2.64 -4.94
N ARG A 55 -16.00 -3.38 -5.40
CA ARG A 55 -17.39 -2.91 -5.54
C ARG A 55 -18.31 -3.84 -4.78
N ALA A 56 -19.25 -3.26 -4.04
CA ALA A 56 -20.40 -4.02 -3.54
C ALA A 56 -21.32 -4.39 -4.71
N HIS A 57 -22.06 -5.49 -4.56
CA HIS A 57 -23.07 -5.87 -5.53
C HIS A 57 -24.11 -4.75 -5.68
N GLY A 58 -24.41 -4.37 -6.93
CA GLY A 58 -25.35 -3.27 -7.23
C GLY A 58 -24.81 -1.85 -6.96
N ALA A 59 -23.62 -1.68 -6.38
CA ALA A 59 -23.05 -0.35 -6.13
C ALA A 59 -22.47 0.27 -7.42
N LYS A 60 -22.87 1.51 -7.71
CA LYS A 60 -22.36 2.27 -8.87
C LYS A 60 -20.91 2.72 -8.68
N ALA A 61 -20.55 3.12 -7.46
CA ALA A 61 -19.21 3.59 -7.11
C ALA A 61 -18.43 2.49 -6.38
N PRO A 62 -17.10 2.42 -6.57
CA PRO A 62 -16.27 1.49 -5.82
C PRO A 62 -16.15 1.89 -4.36
N LEU A 63 -16.10 0.89 -3.48
CA LEU A 63 -15.84 1.03 -2.05
C LEU A 63 -14.37 1.40 -1.80
N ARG A 64 -13.50 0.84 -2.64
CA ARG A 64 -12.05 0.98 -2.52
C ARG A 64 -11.37 0.86 -3.88
N LEU A 65 -10.31 1.64 -4.05
CA LEU A 65 -9.39 1.59 -5.18
C LEU A 65 -7.98 1.36 -4.65
N ASP A 66 -7.26 0.42 -5.25
CA ASP A 66 -5.88 0.10 -4.88
C ASP A 66 -4.97 0.07 -6.12
N ILE A 67 -3.74 0.52 -5.94
CA ILE A 67 -2.62 0.29 -6.86
C ILE A 67 -1.53 -0.44 -6.12
N GLU A 68 -1.03 -1.48 -6.75
CA GLU A 68 0.26 -2.08 -6.44
C GLU A 68 1.21 -1.81 -7.61
N ALA A 69 2.39 -1.28 -7.34
CA ALA A 69 3.39 -1.06 -8.38
C ALA A 69 4.80 -1.39 -7.91
N ARG A 70 5.67 -1.72 -8.87
CA ARG A 70 7.10 -1.90 -8.65
C ARG A 70 7.84 -0.94 -9.56
N VAL A 71 8.70 -0.12 -8.96
CA VAL A 71 9.37 0.98 -9.66
C VAL A 71 10.87 0.81 -9.49
N PRO A 72 11.64 0.70 -10.59
CA PRO A 72 13.10 0.59 -10.56
C PRO A 72 13.76 1.96 -10.29
N ALA A 73 13.35 2.62 -9.20
CA ALA A 73 13.83 3.92 -8.75
C ALA A 73 13.96 3.95 -7.23
N GLU A 74 14.73 4.90 -6.71
CA GLU A 74 14.90 5.07 -5.27
C GLU A 74 13.62 5.52 -4.57
N LEU A 75 13.51 5.17 -3.29
CA LEU A 75 12.30 5.45 -2.50
C LEU A 75 12.00 6.95 -2.41
N SER A 76 13.03 7.80 -2.32
CA SER A 76 12.88 9.26 -2.32
C SER A 76 12.28 9.79 -3.62
N ASP A 77 12.67 9.23 -4.77
CA ASP A 77 12.20 9.68 -6.09
C ASP A 77 10.75 9.27 -6.31
N VAL A 78 10.40 8.05 -5.89
CA VAL A 78 9.02 7.56 -5.92
C VAL A 78 8.14 8.35 -4.95
N LEU A 79 8.63 8.70 -3.77
CA LEU A 79 7.91 9.54 -2.83
C LEU A 79 7.67 10.95 -3.41
N ALA A 80 8.70 11.57 -3.99
CA ALA A 80 8.58 12.88 -4.63
C ALA A 80 7.60 12.86 -5.81
N PHE A 81 7.59 11.77 -6.58
CA PHE A 81 6.58 11.52 -7.60
C PHE A 81 5.17 11.54 -7.02
N TYR A 82 4.88 10.74 -5.99
CA TYR A 82 3.54 10.62 -5.44
C TYR A 82 3.05 11.93 -4.82
N ARG A 83 3.88 12.64 -4.05
CA ARG A 83 3.51 13.95 -3.48
C ARG A 83 3.12 14.95 -4.56
N ARG A 84 3.89 15.03 -5.65
CA ARG A 84 3.60 15.92 -6.77
C ARG A 84 2.33 15.51 -7.50
N GLU A 85 2.20 14.24 -7.88
CA GLU A 85 1.09 13.78 -8.72
C GLU A 85 -0.24 13.74 -7.97
N LEU A 86 -0.24 13.36 -6.69
CA LEU A 86 -1.43 13.41 -5.83
C LEU A 86 -1.80 14.86 -5.49
N GLY A 87 -0.83 15.74 -5.24
CA GLY A 87 -1.08 17.17 -5.02
C GLY A 87 -1.77 17.85 -6.20
N LYS A 88 -1.35 17.55 -7.44
CA LYS A 88 -2.03 18.01 -8.68
C LYS A 88 -3.50 17.58 -8.76
N ARG A 89 -3.85 16.45 -8.13
CA ARG A 89 -5.20 15.86 -8.11
C ARG A 89 -6.03 16.33 -6.90
N GLY A 90 -5.53 17.33 -6.16
CA GLY A 90 -6.22 17.90 -5.00
C GLY A 90 -6.12 17.05 -3.73
N TRP A 91 -5.20 16.09 -3.68
CA TRP A 91 -4.97 15.29 -2.47
C TRP A 91 -4.10 16.07 -1.50
N GLN A 92 -4.44 16.00 -0.22
CA GLN A 92 -3.75 16.71 0.85
C GLN A 92 -3.12 15.69 1.79
N GLU A 93 -1.79 15.70 1.90
CA GLU A 93 -1.06 14.90 2.89
C GLU A 93 -1.49 15.34 4.29
N LYS A 94 -1.81 14.36 5.14
CA LYS A 94 -2.07 14.58 6.55
C LYS A 94 -0.79 14.27 7.33
N PRO A 95 -0.40 15.14 8.28
CA PRO A 95 0.82 14.93 9.05
C PRO A 95 0.69 13.79 10.06
N ASP A 96 -0.55 13.44 10.44
CA ASP A 96 -0.84 12.39 11.40
C ASP A 96 -0.44 11.02 10.85
N ASP A 97 0.17 10.19 11.70
CA ASP A 97 0.61 8.82 11.39
C ASP A 97 1.61 8.67 10.22
N ALA A 98 2.26 9.77 9.82
CA ALA A 98 3.31 9.73 8.82
C ALA A 98 4.56 8.99 9.35
N VAL A 99 4.98 7.96 8.62
CA VAL A 99 6.23 7.25 8.86
C VAL A 99 7.13 7.49 7.67
N ILE A 100 8.30 8.09 7.90
CA ILE A 100 9.31 8.29 6.85
C ILE A 100 10.63 7.75 7.39
N ALA A 101 11.05 6.60 6.87
CA ALA A 101 12.32 5.96 7.16
C ALA A 101 13.09 5.72 5.85
N ALA A 102 14.36 5.33 5.98
CA ALA A 102 15.24 5.13 4.82
C ALA A 102 14.74 4.03 3.86
N ASP A 103 14.05 3.02 4.38
CA ASP A 103 13.62 1.82 3.67
C ASP A 103 12.10 1.69 3.49
N ARG A 104 11.33 2.55 4.18
CA ARG A 104 9.86 2.53 4.15
C ARG A 104 9.25 3.91 4.37
N VAL A 105 8.10 4.11 3.74
CA VAL A 105 7.27 5.31 3.95
C VAL A 105 5.83 4.87 4.11
N GLN A 106 5.11 5.51 5.03
CA GLN A 106 3.67 5.45 5.12
C GLN A 106 3.15 6.87 5.28
N LEU A 107 2.26 7.29 4.38
CA LEU A 107 1.60 8.60 4.42
C LEU A 107 0.09 8.42 4.32
N VAL A 108 -0.64 9.31 4.99
CA VAL A 108 -2.09 9.40 4.89
C VAL A 108 -2.45 10.66 4.10
N PHE A 109 -3.47 10.56 3.26
CA PHE A 109 -3.98 11.66 2.45
C PHE A 109 -5.49 11.81 2.66
N ALA A 110 -5.96 13.05 2.70
CA ALA A 110 -7.34 13.36 2.35
C ALA A 110 -7.42 13.53 0.83
N SER A 111 -8.29 12.76 0.18
CA SER A 111 -8.50 12.80 -1.26
C SER A 111 -9.96 13.15 -1.58
N PRO A 112 -10.29 13.51 -2.84
CA PRO A 112 -11.65 13.89 -3.21
C PRO A 112 -12.73 12.85 -2.88
N LYS A 113 -12.40 11.54 -2.89
CA LYS A 113 -13.35 10.46 -2.64
C LYS A 113 -13.31 9.91 -1.20
N GLY A 114 -12.33 10.33 -0.39
CA GLY A 114 -12.18 9.83 0.98
C GLY A 114 -10.74 9.76 1.47
N PRO A 115 -10.49 9.09 2.60
CA PRO A 115 -9.13 8.89 3.12
C PRO A 115 -8.36 7.91 2.21
N ALA A 116 -7.06 8.14 2.11
CA ALA A 116 -6.16 7.29 1.35
C ALA A 116 -4.82 7.10 2.06
N THR A 117 -4.17 5.97 1.79
CA THR A 117 -2.90 5.60 2.39
C THR A 117 -1.90 5.23 1.29
N LEU A 118 -0.72 5.83 1.33
CA LEU A 118 0.42 5.48 0.51
C LEU A 118 1.43 4.74 1.38
N LYS A 119 1.83 3.54 0.96
CA LYS A 119 2.93 2.77 1.54
C LYS A 119 3.99 2.53 0.48
N LEU A 120 5.23 2.87 0.81
CA LEU A 120 6.41 2.59 0.00
C LEU A 120 7.35 1.69 0.79
N GLY A 121 7.99 0.74 0.12
CA GLY A 121 9.03 -0.10 0.72
C GLY A 121 10.08 -0.52 -0.29
N ARG A 122 11.28 -0.87 0.15
CA ARG A 122 12.33 -1.40 -0.73
C ARG A 122 12.31 -2.92 -0.78
N ALA A 123 12.31 -3.49 -1.98
CA ALA A 123 12.50 -4.93 -2.17
C ALA A 123 13.14 -5.23 -3.53
N LYS A 124 14.13 -6.12 -3.55
CA LYS A 124 14.81 -6.60 -4.78
C LYS A 124 15.35 -5.48 -5.68
N GLY A 125 15.83 -4.38 -5.07
CA GLY A 125 16.33 -3.20 -5.80
C GLY A 125 15.25 -2.26 -6.33
N GLU A 126 13.97 -2.60 -6.17
CA GLU A 126 12.82 -1.80 -6.59
C GLU A 126 12.11 -1.17 -5.39
N THR A 127 11.41 -0.07 -5.65
CA THR A 127 10.47 0.51 -4.69
C THR A 127 9.11 -0.10 -4.96
N ILE A 128 8.59 -0.79 -3.96
CA ILE A 128 7.25 -1.36 -3.94
C ILE A 128 6.29 -0.29 -3.46
N VAL A 129 5.23 -0.08 -4.21
CA VAL A 129 4.19 0.90 -3.94
C VAL A 129 2.90 0.18 -3.63
N SER A 130 2.23 0.60 -2.57
CA SER A 130 0.81 0.34 -2.32
C SER A 130 0.11 1.68 -2.08
N LEU A 131 -0.80 2.06 -2.96
CA LEU A 131 -1.65 3.25 -2.80
C LEU A 131 -3.10 2.78 -2.74
N ALA A 132 -3.78 3.12 -1.65
CA ALA A 132 -5.15 2.71 -1.39
C ALA A 132 -6.02 3.92 -1.10
N GLN A 133 -7.18 4.03 -1.75
CA GLN A 133 -8.20 5.05 -1.50
C GLN A 133 -9.50 4.38 -1.09
N ARG A 134 -10.03 4.76 0.07
CA ARG A 134 -11.37 4.35 0.52
C ARG A 134 -12.41 5.36 0.06
N ASN A 135 -13.63 4.87 -0.16
CA ASN A 135 -14.80 5.66 -0.49
C ASN A 135 -15.89 5.47 0.59
N PRO A 136 -15.87 6.27 1.67
CA PRO A 136 -16.80 6.14 2.78
C PRO A 136 -18.26 6.31 2.35
N GLU A 137 -18.54 7.18 1.38
CA GLU A 137 -19.90 7.40 0.90
C GLU A 137 -20.46 6.15 0.21
N ALA A 138 -19.67 5.52 -0.67
CA ALA A 138 -20.08 4.28 -1.31
C ALA A 138 -20.22 3.12 -0.31
N ALA A 139 -19.32 3.03 0.67
CA ALA A 139 -19.39 2.03 1.73
C ALA A 139 -20.62 2.21 2.62
N ALA A 140 -20.97 3.45 2.98
CA ALA A 140 -22.17 3.74 3.75
C ALA A 140 -23.44 3.34 2.99
N LYS A 141 -23.54 3.70 1.70
CA LYS A 141 -24.68 3.34 0.85
C LYS A 141 -24.85 1.83 0.67
N ALA A 142 -23.75 1.08 0.73
CA ALA A 142 -23.75 -0.36 0.59
C ALA A 142 -23.86 -1.11 1.93
N ASP A 143 -23.91 -0.41 3.07
CA ASP A 143 -23.89 -0.98 4.42
C ASP A 143 -22.62 -1.80 4.73
N PHE A 144 -21.46 -1.33 4.24
CA PHE A 144 -20.15 -1.95 4.47
C PHE A 144 -19.37 -1.31 5.63
N LEU A 145 -19.86 -0.22 6.22
CA LEU A 145 -19.14 0.47 7.30
C LEU A 145 -19.26 -0.32 8.62
N PRO A 146 -18.14 -0.60 9.31
CA PRO A 146 -18.20 -1.21 10.63
C PRO A 146 -18.84 -0.27 11.65
N THR A 147 -19.26 -0.85 12.77
CA THR A 147 -19.55 -0.11 13.99
C THR A 147 -18.39 0.84 14.33
N PRO A 148 -18.66 2.11 14.73
CA PRO A 148 -17.59 3.06 15.04
C PRO A 148 -16.57 2.51 16.05
N GLY A 149 -15.29 2.64 15.73
CA GLY A 149 -14.19 2.12 16.55
C GLY A 149 -13.86 0.63 16.33
N GLN A 150 -14.63 -0.07 15.50
CA GLN A 150 -14.42 -1.49 15.18
C GLN A 150 -14.02 -1.68 13.72
N ALA A 151 -13.59 -2.90 13.39
CA ALA A 151 -13.43 -3.41 12.04
C ALA A 151 -14.54 -4.41 11.73
N ARG A 152 -14.90 -4.58 10.45
CA ARG A 152 -15.89 -5.56 9.99
C ARG A 152 -15.22 -6.72 9.29
N LEU A 153 -15.57 -7.94 9.67
CA LEU A 153 -15.32 -9.14 8.89
C LEU A 153 -16.57 -9.48 8.08
N ILE A 154 -16.37 -9.89 6.84
CA ILE A 154 -17.41 -10.31 5.91
C ILE A 154 -17.04 -11.71 5.43
N PHE A 155 -17.91 -12.68 5.65
CA PHE A 155 -17.61 -14.07 5.37
C PHE A 155 -18.89 -14.83 5.00
N GLY A 156 -18.71 -15.93 4.28
CA GLY A 156 -19.78 -16.81 3.89
C GLY A 156 -19.19 -18.11 3.37
N TYR A 157 -20.05 -19.11 3.18
CA TYR A 157 -19.65 -20.39 2.65
C TYR A 157 -20.61 -20.79 1.54
N LEU A 158 -20.13 -20.67 0.30
CA LEU A 158 -20.95 -20.85 -0.91
C LEU A 158 -21.13 -22.32 -1.31
N ARG A 159 -20.62 -23.24 -0.51
CA ARG A 159 -20.77 -24.69 -0.71
C ARG A 159 -21.94 -25.20 0.14
N PRO A 160 -22.62 -26.29 -0.27
CA PRO A 160 -23.85 -26.76 0.37
C PRO A 160 -23.65 -27.29 1.80
N ASP A 161 -22.41 -27.64 2.19
CA ASP A 161 -22.12 -28.13 3.55
C ASP A 161 -22.23 -27.01 4.60
N VAL A 162 -22.54 -27.38 5.84
CA VAL A 162 -22.47 -26.43 6.96
C VAL A 162 -21.01 -26.20 7.36
N ALA A 163 -20.64 -24.94 7.50
CA ALA A 163 -19.34 -24.53 7.98
C ALA A 163 -19.46 -23.77 9.31
N SER A 164 -18.35 -23.61 10.01
CA SER A 164 -18.27 -22.70 11.15
C SER A 164 -16.95 -21.94 11.15
N LEU A 165 -17.02 -20.68 11.53
CA LEU A 165 -15.87 -19.81 11.73
C LEU A 165 -15.57 -19.75 13.23
N VAL A 166 -14.40 -20.21 13.61
CA VAL A 166 -13.88 -20.01 14.97
C VAL A 166 -12.93 -18.82 14.94
N ILE A 167 -13.27 -17.74 15.65
CA ILE A 167 -12.46 -16.53 15.74
C ILE A 167 -12.75 -15.82 17.06
N ASN A 168 -11.74 -15.21 17.66
CA ASN A 168 -11.92 -14.44 18.91
C ASN A 168 -12.62 -15.25 20.03
N ASN A 169 -12.26 -16.54 20.16
CA ASN A 169 -12.88 -17.50 21.08
C ASN A 169 -14.41 -17.67 20.90
N GLN A 170 -14.94 -17.33 19.73
CA GLN A 170 -16.33 -17.53 19.35
C GLN A 170 -16.40 -18.52 18.19
N THR A 171 -17.42 -19.39 18.20
CA THR A 171 -17.78 -20.24 17.06
C THR A 171 -19.05 -19.70 16.43
N ILE A 172 -18.97 -19.33 15.16
CA ILE A 172 -20.08 -18.77 14.39
C ILE A 172 -20.47 -19.79 13.32
N GLU A 173 -21.69 -20.28 13.38
CA GLU A 173 -22.22 -21.20 12.38
C GLU A 173 -22.51 -20.47 11.07
N ILE A 174 -22.08 -21.09 9.99
CA ILE A 174 -22.27 -20.64 8.62
C ILE A 174 -23.09 -21.73 7.94
N ALA A 175 -24.37 -21.43 7.69
CA ALA A 175 -25.18 -22.29 6.85
C ALA A 175 -24.47 -22.52 5.49
N GLY A 176 -24.66 -23.69 4.91
CA GLY A 176 -24.18 -23.98 3.55
C GLY A 176 -25.15 -23.47 2.48
N GLY A 177 -24.65 -23.27 1.27
CA GLY A 177 -25.42 -22.90 0.07
C GLY A 177 -25.38 -21.41 -0.28
N GLU A 178 -26.38 -20.93 -1.02
CA GLU A 178 -26.58 -19.50 -1.30
C GLU A 178 -26.94 -18.75 -0.01
N ASN A 179 -25.93 -18.50 0.82
CA ASN A 179 -26.08 -17.63 1.99
C ASN A 179 -25.60 -16.23 1.66
N HIS A 180 -26.40 -15.25 2.09
CA HIS A 180 -25.96 -13.88 2.14
C HIS A 180 -24.68 -13.78 2.99
N PRO A 181 -23.72 -12.92 2.61
CA PRO A 181 -22.52 -12.70 3.40
C PRO A 181 -22.90 -12.33 4.84
N GLN A 182 -22.36 -13.06 5.80
CA GLN A 182 -22.46 -12.75 7.22
C GLN A 182 -21.41 -11.72 7.60
N VAL A 183 -21.70 -10.96 8.65
CA VAL A 183 -20.82 -9.90 9.16
C VAL A 183 -20.53 -10.09 10.64
N LEU A 184 -19.31 -9.75 11.03
CA LEU A 184 -18.89 -9.68 12.43
C LEU A 184 -18.04 -8.45 12.63
N ASP A 185 -18.50 -7.52 13.47
CA ASP A 185 -17.68 -6.39 13.88
C ASP A 185 -16.82 -6.78 15.10
N LEU A 186 -15.54 -6.44 15.05
CA LEU A 186 -14.54 -6.76 16.08
C LEU A 186 -13.68 -5.52 16.40
N PRO A 187 -13.17 -5.39 17.64
CA PRO A 187 -12.14 -4.40 17.94
C PRO A 187 -10.92 -4.50 17.01
N PRO A 188 -10.13 -3.43 16.85
CA PRO A 188 -8.85 -3.48 16.14
C PRO A 188 -7.90 -4.48 16.80
N GLY A 189 -7.21 -5.29 15.99
CA GLY A 189 -6.30 -6.30 16.52
C GLY A 189 -5.90 -7.35 15.50
N THR A 190 -5.08 -8.31 15.94
CA THR A 190 -4.71 -9.50 15.17
C THR A 190 -5.46 -10.70 15.72
N TYR A 191 -6.17 -11.40 14.83
CA TYR A 191 -7.01 -12.54 15.16
C TYR A 191 -6.58 -13.76 14.37
N SER A 192 -6.31 -14.86 15.06
CA SER A 192 -6.28 -16.19 14.45
C SER A 192 -7.71 -16.66 14.22
N TYR A 193 -7.95 -17.32 13.10
CA TYR A 193 -9.26 -17.91 12.82
C TYR A 193 -9.13 -19.29 12.18
N GLU A 194 -10.16 -20.11 12.42
CA GLU A 194 -10.33 -21.43 11.83
C GLU A 194 -11.62 -21.49 11.04
N LEU A 195 -11.57 -22.05 9.84
CA LEU A 195 -12.76 -22.47 9.11
C LEU A 195 -12.91 -23.99 9.26
N ARG A 196 -14.04 -24.41 9.80
CA ARG A 196 -14.41 -25.81 9.94
C ARG A 196 -15.59 -26.14 9.04
N VAL A 197 -15.63 -27.34 8.47
CA VAL A 197 -16.74 -27.83 7.65
C VAL A 197 -17.17 -29.17 8.21
N SER A 198 -18.45 -29.30 8.57
CA SER A 198 -18.96 -30.49 9.27
C SER A 198 -18.11 -30.91 10.48
N GLY A 199 -17.55 -29.92 11.21
CA GLY A 199 -16.69 -30.12 12.37
C GLY A 199 -15.20 -30.38 12.07
N LEU A 200 -14.81 -30.59 10.81
CA LEU A 200 -13.42 -30.82 10.41
C LEU A 200 -12.73 -29.50 10.09
N LEU A 201 -11.51 -29.31 10.61
CA LEU A 201 -10.68 -28.14 10.28
C LEU A 201 -10.27 -28.17 8.80
N VAL A 202 -10.68 -27.16 8.05
CA VAL A 202 -10.35 -27.01 6.63
C VAL A 202 -9.30 -25.93 6.40
N ARG A 203 -9.30 -24.90 7.24
CA ARG A 203 -8.33 -23.81 7.15
C ARG A 203 -8.06 -23.15 8.48
N THR A 204 -6.82 -22.71 8.65
CA THR A 204 -6.41 -21.76 9.69
C THR A 204 -5.61 -20.63 9.06
N ASP A 205 -5.80 -19.41 9.54
CA ASP A 205 -5.03 -18.24 9.08
C ASP A 205 -5.09 -17.14 10.16
N THR A 206 -4.47 -15.99 9.87
CA THR A 206 -4.55 -14.80 10.70
C THR A 206 -5.03 -13.60 9.90
N VAL A 207 -5.78 -12.71 10.55
CA VAL A 207 -6.18 -11.43 9.99
C VAL A 207 -5.84 -10.32 10.98
N THR A 208 -5.21 -9.26 10.50
CA THR A 208 -4.99 -8.04 11.29
C THR A 208 -5.91 -6.96 10.76
N VAL A 209 -6.74 -6.41 11.64
CA VAL A 209 -7.77 -5.44 11.29
C VAL A 209 -7.58 -4.15 12.07
N ALA A 210 -7.79 -3.01 11.43
CA ALA A 210 -7.80 -1.70 12.08
C ALA A 210 -9.23 -1.12 12.13
N SER A 211 -9.42 -0.12 13.00
CA SER A 211 -10.71 0.58 13.12
C SER A 211 -11.13 1.19 11.78
N GLY A 212 -12.42 1.05 11.43
CA GLY A 212 -12.98 1.58 10.20
C GLY A 212 -12.64 0.76 8.95
N GLU A 213 -12.07 -0.42 9.09
CA GLU A 213 -11.78 -1.34 7.98
C GLU A 213 -12.89 -2.38 7.80
N ALA A 214 -13.06 -2.87 6.57
CA ALA A 214 -13.83 -4.09 6.30
C ALA A 214 -12.97 -5.10 5.54
N TRP A 215 -13.02 -6.36 5.95
CA TRP A 215 -12.20 -7.45 5.42
C TRP A 215 -13.07 -8.62 5.01
N SER A 216 -12.75 -9.24 3.88
CA SER A 216 -13.39 -10.46 3.41
C SER A 216 -12.55 -11.67 3.82
N LEU A 217 -13.20 -12.65 4.45
CA LEU A 217 -12.65 -13.98 4.65
C LEU A 217 -13.34 -14.92 3.65
N ASN A 218 -12.56 -15.45 2.71
CA ASN A 218 -13.01 -16.45 1.76
C ASN A 218 -12.40 -17.80 2.13
N ASP A 219 -13.03 -18.90 1.73
CA ASP A 219 -12.55 -20.25 2.04
C ASP A 219 -11.23 -20.58 1.29
N ASP A 220 -11.08 -20.13 0.05
CA ASP A 220 -9.93 -20.44 -0.83
C ASP A 220 -8.82 -19.37 -0.88
N LYS A 221 -9.08 -18.15 -0.40
CA LYS A 221 -8.16 -17.00 -0.53
C LYS A 221 -7.75 -16.39 0.80
N LYS A 222 -6.54 -15.84 0.86
CA LYS A 222 -6.06 -15.03 1.99
C LYS A 222 -7.06 -13.92 2.34
N PRO A 223 -7.17 -13.52 3.62
CA PRO A 223 -7.94 -12.36 4.00
C PRO A 223 -7.59 -11.17 3.13
N SER A 224 -8.61 -10.47 2.64
CA SER A 224 -8.44 -9.33 1.75
C SER A 224 -9.24 -8.16 2.25
N GLN A 225 -8.60 -6.99 2.29
CA GLN A 225 -9.28 -5.76 2.67
C GLN A 225 -10.26 -5.34 1.57
N VAL A 226 -11.52 -5.18 1.95
CA VAL A 226 -12.62 -4.73 1.09
C VAL A 226 -12.79 -3.22 1.19
N TYR A 227 -12.59 -2.69 2.39
CA TYR A 227 -12.64 -1.28 2.74
C TYR A 227 -11.47 -0.93 3.64
#